data_AF-A0A7S4I2K4-F1
#
_entry.id   AF-A0A7S4I2K4-F1
#
_cell.length_a   1.000
_cell.length_b   1.000
_cell.length_c   1.000
_cell.angle_alpha   90.00
_cell.angle_beta   90.00
_cell.angle_gamma   90.00
#
_symmetry.space_group_name_H-M   'P 1'
#
loop_
_entity.id
_entity.type
_entity.pdbx_description
1 polymer ?
#
loop_
_entity_poly.entity_id
_entity_poly.type
_entity_poly.pdbx_seq_one_letter_code
_entity_poly.pdbx_strand_id
1 'polypeptide(L)'
;KTPSEWSDITYLQVSEAGGQPILKQYKSLSSALSAVYPEYCWDNVPMRMVKNYWSKKENQRRFLEEFAKQNNIQSPSDWSSITTLKVIEAGGKSIFNQYPNLFTALQTLFP
;
A
#
# COMPACT_ATOMS: atom_id res chain seq x y z
N LYS A 1 -8.28 -6.86 -18.18
CA LYS A 1 -8.20 -6.30 -16.82
C LYS A 1 -7.89 -4.82 -16.91
N THR A 2 -8.68 -3.94 -16.28
CA THR A 2 -8.42 -2.49 -16.28
C THR A 2 -7.39 -2.11 -15.22
N PRO A 3 -6.72 -0.94 -15.30
CA PRO A 3 -5.76 -0.50 -14.27
C PRO A 3 -6.31 -0.55 -12.84
N SER A 4 -7.61 -0.29 -12.66
CA SER A 4 -8.33 -0.38 -11.39
C SER A 4 -8.52 -1.82 -10.88
N GLU A 5 -8.54 -2.82 -11.76
CA GLU A 5 -8.58 -4.23 -11.35
C GLU A 5 -7.19 -4.78 -10.97
N TRP A 6 -6.13 -4.10 -11.41
CA TRP A 6 -4.76 -4.42 -11.02
C TRP A 6 -4.35 -3.74 -9.71
N SER A 7 -5.05 -2.70 -9.26
CA SER A 7 -4.80 -2.07 -7.96
C SER A 7 -5.15 -2.96 -6.76
N ASP A 8 -6.06 -3.91 -6.95
CA ASP A 8 -6.44 -4.88 -5.91
C ASP A 8 -5.48 -6.08 -5.84
N ILE A 9 -4.60 -6.22 -6.82
CA ILE A 9 -3.70 -7.36 -6.91
C ILE A 9 -2.44 -7.09 -6.10
N THR A 10 -2.21 -7.94 -5.10
CA THR A 10 -1.04 -7.84 -4.24
C THR A 10 0.17 -8.54 -4.85
N TYR A 11 1.37 -8.10 -4.46
CA TYR A 11 2.63 -8.79 -4.77
C TYR A 11 2.58 -10.29 -4.42
N LEU A 12 1.92 -10.63 -3.30
CA LEU A 12 1.80 -12.00 -2.84
C LEU A 12 1.04 -12.86 -3.84
N GLN A 13 -0.09 -12.37 -4.35
CA GLN A 13 -0.87 -13.04 -5.39
C GLN A 13 -0.07 -13.20 -6.70
N VAL A 14 0.72 -12.20 -7.09
CA VAL A 14 1.59 -12.30 -8.28
C VAL A 14 2.70 -13.32 -8.07
N SER A 15 3.29 -13.38 -6.87
CA SER A 15 4.31 -14.36 -6.51
C SER A 15 3.75 -15.79 -6.46
N GLU A 16 2.58 -15.97 -5.86
CA GLU A 16 1.88 -17.26 -5.76
C GLU A 16 1.42 -17.75 -7.14
N ALA A 17 1.10 -16.84 -8.06
CA ALA A 17 0.80 -17.14 -9.46
C ALA A 17 2.05 -17.41 -10.33
N GLY A 18 3.26 -17.49 -9.74
CA GLY A 18 4.50 -17.77 -10.46
C GLY A 18 5.15 -16.57 -11.15
N GLY A 19 4.68 -15.34 -10.87
CA GLY A 19 5.19 -14.09 -11.44
C GLY A 19 6.53 -13.59 -10.87
N GLN A 20 7.20 -14.38 -10.02
CA GLN A 20 8.49 -14.01 -9.45
C GLN A 20 9.59 -13.64 -10.47
N PRO A 21 9.74 -14.32 -11.63
CA PRO A 21 10.74 -13.95 -12.63
C PRO A 21 10.50 -12.56 -13.21
N ILE A 22 9.23 -12.22 -13.48
CA ILE A 22 8.81 -10.89 -13.94
C ILE A 22 9.11 -9.83 -12.87
N LEU A 23 8.82 -10.13 -11.60
CA LEU A 23 9.13 -9.24 -10.48
C LEU A 23 10.64 -9.04 -10.22
N LYS A 24 11.49 -9.99 -10.66
CA LYS A 24 12.96 -9.84 -10.60
C LYS A 24 13.50 -9.02 -11.78
N GLN A 25 12.86 -9.10 -12.94
CA GLN A 25 13.28 -8.41 -14.15
C GLN A 25 12.88 -6.92 -14.14
N TYR A 26 11.73 -6.59 -13.54
CA TYR A 26 11.21 -5.23 -13.48
C TYR A 26 11.27 -4.69 -12.05
N LYS A 27 11.69 -3.42 -11.89
CA LYS A 27 11.84 -2.78 -10.56
C LYS A 27 10.53 -2.61 -9.79
N SER A 28 9.40 -2.72 -10.48
CA SER A 28 8.06 -2.63 -9.90
C SER A 28 7.04 -3.38 -10.75
N LEU A 29 5.91 -3.74 -10.14
CA LEU A 29 4.76 -4.30 -10.85
C LEU A 29 4.22 -3.31 -11.91
N SER A 30 4.19 -2.02 -11.61
CA SER A 30 3.83 -0.98 -12.58
C SER A 30 4.77 -0.98 -13.79
N SER A 31 6.08 -1.13 -13.58
CA SER A 31 7.05 -1.20 -14.68
C SER A 31 6.88 -2.47 -15.53
N ALA A 32 6.50 -3.59 -14.91
CA ALA A 32 6.18 -4.81 -15.66
C ALA A 32 4.89 -4.63 -16.47
N LEU A 33 3.86 -4.02 -15.90
CA LEU A 33 2.59 -3.78 -16.56
C LEU A 33 2.71 -2.76 -17.71
N SER A 34 3.47 -1.68 -17.53
CA SER A 34 3.77 -0.73 -18.61
C SER A 34 4.54 -1.34 -19.78
N ALA A 35 5.33 -2.39 -19.53
CA ALA A 35 6.05 -3.08 -20.61
C ALA A 35 5.15 -4.03 -21.41
N VAL A 36 4.13 -4.63 -20.76
CA VAL A 36 3.22 -5.61 -21.38
C VAL A 36 1.98 -4.94 -21.97
N TYR A 37 1.54 -3.84 -21.38
CA TYR A 37 0.33 -3.10 -21.72
C TYR A 37 0.61 -1.59 -21.79
N PRO A 38 1.47 -1.14 -22.73
CA PRO A 38 1.88 0.26 -22.83
C PRO A 38 0.73 1.23 -23.13
N GLU A 39 -0.41 0.72 -23.62
CA GLU A 39 -1.61 1.50 -23.94
C GLU A 39 -2.39 2.00 -22.69
N TYR A 40 -2.05 1.52 -21.49
CA TYR A 40 -2.67 1.95 -20.25
C TYR A 40 -1.68 2.72 -19.35
N CYS A 41 -2.21 3.70 -18.61
CA CYS A 41 -1.45 4.45 -17.62
C CYS A 41 -1.41 3.71 -16.27
N TRP A 42 -0.23 3.24 -15.86
CA TRP A 42 -0.03 2.39 -14.68
C TRP A 42 0.48 3.15 -13.44
N ASP A 43 0.41 4.48 -13.44
CA ASP A 43 0.89 5.34 -12.35
C ASP A 43 0.16 5.13 -11.02
N ASN A 44 -1.05 4.55 -11.06
CA ASN A 44 -1.90 4.29 -9.90
C ASN A 44 -1.80 2.85 -9.36
N VAL A 45 -0.95 1.98 -9.93
CA VAL A 45 -0.79 0.62 -9.38
C VAL A 45 0.02 0.70 -8.09
N PRO A 46 -0.52 0.22 -6.95
CA PRO A 46 0.16 0.30 -5.67
C PRO A 46 1.46 -0.51 -5.72
N MET A 47 2.59 0.21 -5.72
CA MET A 47 3.91 -0.37 -5.64
C MET A 47 4.08 -1.04 -4.27
N ARG A 48 4.24 -2.36 -4.22
CA ARG A 48 4.97 -3.01 -3.11
C ARG A 48 6.24 -3.64 -3.69
N MET A 49 7.44 -3.36 -3.20
CA MET A 49 7.92 -2.36 -2.25
C MET A 49 9.27 -1.89 -2.82
N VAL A 50 9.43 -0.59 -3.04
CA VAL A 50 10.80 -0.04 -3.11
C VAL A 50 11.45 -0.43 -1.77
N LYS A 51 12.64 -1.05 -1.79
CA LYS A 51 13.40 -1.31 -0.55
C LYS A 51 13.36 -0.02 0.29
N ASN A 52 13.00 -0.15 1.57
CA ASN A 52 12.88 0.98 2.51
C ASN A 52 11.66 1.91 2.30
N TYR A 53 10.63 1.53 1.55
CA TYR A 53 9.40 2.34 1.41
C TYR A 53 8.83 2.73 2.78
N TRP A 54 8.64 1.73 3.66
CA TRP A 54 8.10 1.97 4.99
C TRP A 54 9.09 2.62 5.95
N SER A 55 10.38 2.73 5.64
CA SER A 55 11.33 3.40 6.55
C SER A 55 11.19 4.92 6.53
N LYS A 56 10.53 5.49 5.51
CA LYS A 56 10.27 6.93 5.41
C LYS A 56 8.95 7.25 6.09
N LYS A 57 8.97 8.11 7.11
CA LYS A 57 7.75 8.59 7.80
C LYS A 57 6.75 9.23 6.83
N GLU A 58 7.22 9.92 5.81
CA GLU A 58 6.39 10.52 4.75
C GLU A 58 5.50 9.47 4.06
N ASN A 59 6.05 8.30 3.76
CA ASN A 59 5.32 7.22 3.10
C ASN A 59 4.30 6.55 4.05
N GLN A 60 4.62 6.51 5.35
CA GLN A 60 3.70 6.02 6.38
C GLN A 60 2.52 6.99 6.54
N ARG A 61 2.80 8.30 6.57
CA ARG A 61 1.79 9.37 6.61
C ARG A 61 0.87 9.29 5.39
N ARG A 62 1.45 9.28 4.18
CA ARG A 62 0.67 9.21 2.93
C ARG A 62 -0.24 7.99 2.90
N PHE A 63 0.24 6.83 3.36
CA PHE A 63 -0.61 5.64 3.46
C PHE A 63 -1.81 5.86 4.39
N LEU A 64 -1.59 6.42 5.59
CA LEU A 64 -2.66 6.66 6.56
C LEU A 64 -3.64 7.74 6.07
N GLU A 65 -3.18 8.74 5.33
CA GLU A 65 -4.04 9.76 4.69
C GLU A 65 -4.92 9.14 3.60
N GLU A 66 -4.36 8.33 2.71
CA GLU A 66 -5.13 7.64 1.68
C GLU A 66 -6.12 6.63 2.31
N PHE A 67 -5.68 5.90 3.34
CA PHE A 67 -6.56 5.03 4.11
C PHE A 67 -7.71 5.80 4.76
N ALA A 68 -7.44 6.98 5.32
CA ALA A 68 -8.46 7.84 5.91
C ALA A 68 -9.49 8.29 4.87
N LYS A 69 -9.04 8.74 3.69
CA LYS A 69 -9.93 9.12 2.58
C LYS A 69 -10.81 7.96 2.14
N GLN A 70 -10.23 6.78 1.94
CA GLN A 70 -10.96 5.58 1.50
C GLN A 70 -11.99 5.09 2.52
N ASN A 71 -11.75 5.35 3.81
CA ASN A 71 -12.63 4.92 4.89
C ASN A 71 -13.51 6.05 5.45
N ASN A 72 -13.56 7.21 4.78
CA ASN A 72 -14.32 8.39 5.20
C ASN A 72 -14.03 8.82 6.65
N ILE A 73 -12.76 8.71 7.07
CA ILE A 73 -12.30 9.14 8.39
C ILE A 73 -12.07 10.65 8.33
N GLN A 74 -12.86 11.43 9.07
CA GLN A 74 -12.82 12.89 9.03
C GLN A 74 -12.21 13.49 10.30
N SER A 75 -12.23 12.74 11.40
CA SER A 75 -11.78 13.19 12.71
C SER A 75 -10.88 12.17 13.40
N PRO A 76 -10.04 12.61 14.36
CA PRO A 76 -9.25 11.72 15.22
C PRO A 76 -10.11 10.65 15.92
N SER A 77 -11.35 11.00 16.29
CA SER A 77 -12.28 10.09 16.96
C SER A 77 -12.72 8.93 16.06
N ASP A 78 -12.83 9.15 14.75
CA ASP A 78 -13.26 8.11 13.79
C ASP A 78 -12.25 6.95 13.73
N TRP A 79 -10.97 7.21 14.00
CA TRP A 79 -9.93 6.18 14.07
C TRP A 79 -10.18 5.13 15.17
N SER A 80 -10.96 5.46 16.20
CA SER A 80 -11.32 4.50 17.25
C SER A 80 -12.20 3.36 16.74
N SER A 81 -12.94 3.59 15.65
CA SER A 81 -13.78 2.58 15.00
C SER A 81 -13.00 1.67 14.03
N ILE A 82 -11.75 2.01 13.74
CA ILE A 82 -10.91 1.26 12.81
C ILE A 82 -10.17 0.15 13.55
N THR A 83 -10.37 -1.08 13.07
CA THR A 83 -9.62 -2.23 13.57
C THR A 83 -8.24 -2.32 12.92
N THR A 84 -7.27 -2.82 13.68
CA THR A 84 -5.92 -3.16 13.17
C THR A 84 -5.99 -4.07 11.95
N LEU A 85 -6.94 -5.01 11.92
CA LEU A 85 -7.15 -5.92 10.78
C LEU A 85 -7.46 -5.16 9.50
N LYS A 86 -8.33 -4.15 9.55
CA LYS A 86 -8.69 -3.34 8.38
C LYS A 86 -7.48 -2.60 7.80
N VAL A 87 -6.58 -2.13 8.67
CA VAL A 87 -5.30 -1.51 8.27
C VAL A 87 -4.34 -2.53 7.67
N ILE A 88 -4.29 -3.75 8.20
CA ILE A 88 -3.47 -4.86 7.68
C ILE A 88 -3.96 -5.28 6.29
N GLU A 89 -5.27 -5.45 6.13
CA GLU A 89 -5.93 -5.81 4.86
C GLU A 89 -5.68 -4.76 3.77
N ALA A 90 -5.68 -3.47 4.15
CA ALA A 90 -5.30 -2.37 3.26
C ALA A 90 -3.78 -2.32 2.93
N GLY A 91 -2.98 -3.27 3.41
CA GLY A 91 -1.54 -3.34 3.14
C GLY A 91 -0.64 -2.59 4.14
N GLY A 92 -1.21 -2.10 5.24
CA GLY A 92 -0.53 -1.36 6.30
C GLY A 92 0.21 -2.21 7.33
N LYS A 93 0.31 -3.53 7.15
CA LYS A 93 0.99 -4.45 8.10
C LYS A 93 2.37 -3.94 8.57
N SER A 94 3.14 -3.33 7.67
CA SER A 94 4.49 -2.83 7.95
C SER A 94 4.53 -1.60 8.86
N ILE A 95 3.41 -0.91 9.09
CA ILE A 95 3.29 0.14 10.12
C ILE A 95 3.48 -0.47 11.51
N PHE A 96 2.90 -1.64 11.75
CA PHE A 96 2.97 -2.33 13.04
C PHE A 96 4.35 -2.94 13.34
N ASN A 97 5.27 -2.93 12.37
CA ASN A 97 6.68 -3.26 12.62
C ASN A 97 7.44 -2.10 13.27
N GLN A 98 6.93 -0.87 13.15
CA GLN A 98 7.57 0.36 13.66
C GLN A 98 6.83 0.97 14.85
N TYR A 99 5.54 0.70 14.98
CA TYR A 99 4.70 1.24 16.04
C TYR A 99 3.95 0.11 16.75
N PRO A 100 3.86 0.13 18.09
CA PRO A 100 3.13 -0.89 18.86
C PRO A 100 1.66 -1.03 18.47
N ASN A 101 1.02 0.06 18.05
CA ASN A 101 -0.39 0.08 17.66
C ASN A 101 -0.70 1.27 16.72
N LEU A 102 -1.91 1.29 16.17
CA LEU A 102 -2.35 2.32 15.23
C LEU A 102 -2.35 3.72 15.86
N PHE A 103 -2.75 3.83 17.13
CA PHE A 103 -2.80 5.11 17.84
C PHE A 103 -1.41 5.75 17.99
N THR A 104 -0.42 4.97 18.41
CA THR A 104 0.98 5.42 18.50
C THR A 104 1.57 5.80 17.14
N ALA A 105 1.19 5.09 16.07
CA ALA A 105 1.54 5.48 14.71
C ALA A 105 0.95 6.84 14.34
N LEU A 106 -0.36 7.04 14.58
CA LEU A 106 -1.06 8.30 14.29
C LEU A 106 -0.47 9.47 15.07
N GLN A 107 -0.25 9.31 16.37
CA GLN A 107 0.34 10.35 17.22
C GLN A 107 1.77 10.72 16.79
N THR A 108 2.56 9.74 16.33
CA THR A 108 3.94 10.00 15.88
C THR A 108 3.98 10.62 14.49
N LEU A 109 3.04 10.26 13.62
CA LEU A 109 3.01 10.67 12.22
C LEU A 109 2.24 11.96 12.00
N PHE A 110 1.29 12.31 12.88
CA PHE A 110 0.46 13.53 12.83
C PHE A 110 0.50 14.24 14.20
N PRO A 111 1.64 14.90 14.53
CA PRO A 111 1.74 15.71 15.73
C PRO A 111 0.88 16.97 15.69
#